data_AF-A0A967CWF3-F1
#
_entry.id   AF-A0A967CWF3-F1
#
_cell.length_a   1.000
_cell.length_b   1.000
_cell.length_c   1.000
_cell.angle_alpha   90.00
_cell.angle_beta   90.00
_cell.angle_gamma   90.00
#
_symmetry.space_group_name_H-M   'P 1'
#
loop_
_entity.id
_entity.type
_entity.pdbx_description
1 polymer ?
#
loop_
_entity_poly.entity_id
_entity_poly.type
_entity_poly.pdbx_seq_one_letter_code
_entity_poly.pdbx_strand_id
1 'polypeptide(L)' 'MRLSRTLSIYIGRQFLYWFACVFLALLALTFVFDLVELLRRIAGRQQAGLGIVIQLALFKLPTMAQMLLP' A
#
# COMPACT_ATOMS: atom_id res chain seq x y z
N MET A 1 32.63 -19.40 3.06
CA MET A 1 31.30 -19.96 3.40
C MET A 1 30.53 -20.21 2.09
N ARG A 2 30.34 -21.46 1.66
CA ARG A 2 29.48 -21.76 0.51
C ARG A 2 28.03 -21.69 1.00
N LEU A 3 27.41 -20.53 0.86
CA LEU A 3 25.98 -20.38 1.09
C LEU A 3 25.28 -21.37 0.16
N SER A 4 24.64 -22.40 0.71
CA SER A 4 23.92 -23.37 -0.10
C SER A 4 22.82 -22.63 -0.85
N ARG A 5 22.90 -22.59 -2.18
CA ARG A 5 21.99 -21.83 -3.06
C ARG A 5 20.52 -22.16 -2.80
N THR A 6 20.24 -23.40 -2.43
CA THR A 6 18.89 -23.88 -2.09
C THR A 6 18.35 -23.25 -0.81
N LEU A 7 19.19 -23.15 0.23
CA LEU A 7 18.82 -22.56 1.51
C LEU A 7 18.54 -21.05 1.36
N SER A 8 19.40 -20.32 0.65
CA SER A 8 19.24 -18.88 0.43
C SER A 8 17.98 -18.53 -0.37
N ILE A 9 17.66 -19.31 -1.41
CA ILE A 9 16.45 -19.10 -2.20
C ILE A 9 15.20 -19.37 -1.36
N TYR A 10 15.21 -20.42 -0.54
CA TYR A 10 14.07 -20.75 0.32
C TYR A 10 13.78 -19.65 1.33
N ILE A 11 14.82 -19.21 2.06
CA ILE A 11 14.69 -18.13 3.04
C ILE A 11 14.29 -16.82 2.35
N GLY A 12 14.89 -16.50 1.20
CA GLY A 12 14.55 -15.30 0.43
C GLY A 12 13.10 -15.28 -0.02
N ARG A 13 12.55 -16.41 -0.49
CA ARG A 13 11.14 -16.51 -0.91
C ARG A 13 10.19 -16.38 0.28
N GLN A 14 10.51 -17.04 1.40
CA GLN A 14 9.70 -16.95 2.61
C GLN A 14 9.70 -15.52 3.16
N PHE A 15 10.88 -14.88 3.22
CA PHE A 15 11.01 -13.49 3.63
C PHE A 15 10.22 -12.56 2.73
N LEU A 16 10.40 -12.63 1.40
CA LEU A 16 9.68 -11.80 0.45
C LEU A 16 8.16 -11.97 0.56
N TYR A 17 7.69 -13.19 0.76
CA TYR A 17 6.26 -13.46 0.93
C TYR A 17 5.70 -12.77 2.18
N TRP A 18 6.33 -12.96 3.34
CA TRP A 18 5.88 -12.32 4.58
C TRP A 18 6.06 -10.80 4.56
N PHE A 19 7.18 -10.32 4.01
CA PHE A 19 7.43 -8.90 3.82
C PHE A 19 6.34 -8.25 2.95
N ALA A 20 6.04 -8.85 1.79
CA ALA A 20 4.98 -8.35 0.90
C ALA A 20 3.61 -8.40 1.59
N CYS A 21 3.33 -9.45 2.36
CA CYS A 21 2.06 -9.59 3.07
C CYS A 21 1.88 -8.49 4.13
N VAL A 22 2.90 -8.22 4.93
CA VAL A 22 2.88 -7.13 5.93
C VAL A 22 2.82 -5.77 5.26
N PHE A 23 3.61 -5.56 4.21
CA PHE A 23 3.61 -4.31 3.44
C PHE A 23 2.24 -4.01 2.83
N LEU A 24 1.60 -5.00 2.19
CA LEU A 24 0.25 -4.87 1.63
C LEU A 24 -0.80 -4.61 2.72
N ALA A 25 -0.67 -5.23 3.90
CA ALA A 25 -1.57 -4.97 5.01
C ALA A 25 -1.48 -3.52 5.51
N LEU A 26 -0.25 -2.99 5.65
CA LEU A 26 -0.03 -1.59 6.03
C LEU A 26 -0.54 -0.62 4.96
N LEU A 27 -0.28 -0.90 3.70
CA LEU A 27 -0.71 -0.09 2.56
C LEU A 27 -2.25 -0.09 2.43
N ALA A 28 -2.91 -1.23 2.63
CA ALA A 28 -4.37 -1.30 2.66
C ALA A 28 -4.95 -0.51 3.83
N LEU A 29 -4.33 -0.59 5.01
CA LEU A 29 -4.76 0.17 6.19
C LEU A 29 -4.67 1.67 5.94
N THR A 30 -3.53 2.18 5.48
CA THR A 30 -3.34 3.61 5.19
C THR A 30 -4.24 4.09 4.06
N PHE A 31 -4.47 3.26 3.04
CA PHE A 31 -5.40 3.57 1.95
C PHE A 31 -6.82 3.81 2.45
N VAL A 32 -7.33 2.99 3.38
CA VAL A 32 -8.67 3.18 3.96
C VAL A 32 -8.74 4.50 4.73
N PHE A 33 -7.72 4.83 5.53
CA PHE A 33 -7.64 6.10 6.23
C PHE A 33 -7.67 7.29 5.26
N ASP A 34 -6.82 7.27 4.23
CA ASP A 34 -6.76 8.31 3.20
C ASP A 34 -8.09 8.46 2.46
N LEU A 35 -8.75 7.35 2.14
CA LEU A 35 -10.04 7.34 1.45
C LEU A 35 -11.13 7.98 2.32
N VAL A 36 -11.19 7.64 3.61
CA VAL A 36 -12.11 8.27 4.57
C VAL A 36 -11.83 9.76 4.73
N GLU A 37 -10.56 10.15 4.81
CA GLU A 37 -10.15 11.55 4.93
C GLU A 37 -10.50 12.37 3.69
N LEU A 38 -10.28 11.80 2.50
CA LEU A 38 -10.66 12.40 1.22
C LEU A 38 -12.18 12.55 1.09
N LEU A 39 -12.95 11.53 1.47
CA LEU A 39 -14.42 11.60 1.51
C LEU A 39 -14.90 12.69 2.45
N ARG A 40 -14.32 12.78 3.65
CA ARG A 40 -14.63 13.83 4.63
C ARG A 40 -14.30 15.22 4.08
N ARG A 41 -13.18 15.37 3.38
CA ARG A 41 -12.75 16.63 2.77
C ARG A 41 -13.70 17.14 1.69
N ILE A 42 -14.38 16.22 1.01
CA ILE A 42 -15.20 16.49 -0.16
C ILE A 42 -16.70 16.61 0.18
N ALA A 43 -17.13 16.12 1.34
CA ALA A 43 -18.51 16.23 1.83
C ALA A 43 -19.09 17.68 1.83
N GLY A 44 -18.25 18.71 1.71
CA GLY A 44 -18.67 20.12 1.55
C GLY A 44 -18.49 20.73 0.16
N ARG A 45 -18.03 20.00 -0.86
CA ARG A 45 -17.79 20.52 -2.22
C ARG A 45 -18.50 19.66 -3.28
N GLN A 46 -19.53 20.24 -3.90
CA GLN A 46 -20.44 19.55 -4.85
C GLN A 46 -19.78 19.03 -6.14
N GLN A 47 -18.52 19.39 -6.43
CA GLN A 47 -17.86 19.06 -7.70
C GLN A 47 -17.10 17.72 -7.72
N ALA A 48 -16.84 17.12 -6.56
CA ALA A 48 -16.12 15.85 -6.51
C ALA A 48 -17.03 14.71 -6.05
N GLY A 49 -17.54 13.94 -7.01
CA GLY A 49 -18.29 12.71 -6.74
C GLY A 49 -17.40 11.58 -6.22
N LEU A 50 -18.01 10.56 -5.60
CA LEU A 50 -17.34 9.38 -5.03
C LEU A 50 -16.32 8.72 -6.00
N GLY A 51 -16.64 8.64 -7.29
CA GLY A 51 -15.74 8.06 -8.29
C GLY A 51 -14.42 8.81 -8.43
N ILE A 52 -14.44 10.15 -8.35
CA ILE A 52 -13.25 11.00 -8.42
C ILE A 52 -12.39 10.80 -7.17
N VAL A 53 -13.01 10.60 -6.01
CA VAL A 53 -12.31 10.34 -4.75
C VAL A 53 -11.53 9.03 -4.80
N ILE A 54 -12.16 7.98 -5.32
CA ILE A 54 -11.52 6.67 -5.50
C ILE A 54 -10.36 6.78 -6.49
N GLN A 55 -10.55 7.47 -7.62
CA GLN A 55 -9.47 7.71 -8.59
C GLN A 55 -8.29 8.46 -7.99
N LEU A 56 -8.56 9.51 -7.21
CA LEU A 56 -7.53 10.31 -6.56
C LEU A 56 -6.78 9.50 -5.50
N ALA A 57 -7.50 8.71 -4.70
CA ALA A 57 -6.91 7.81 -3.71
C ALA A 57 -6.02 6.75 -4.40
N LEU A 58 -6.48 6.16 -5.51
CA LEU A 58 -5.71 5.20 -6.30
C LEU A 58 -4.44 5.81 -6.90
N PHE A 59 -4.47 7.06 -7.39
CA PHE A 59 -3.27 7.72 -7.90
C PHE A 59 -2.26 8.08 -6.82
N LYS A 60 -2.70 8.23 -5.56
CA LYS A 60 -1.83 8.51 -4.41
C LYS A 60 -1.17 7.25 -3.84
N LEU A 61 -1.74 6.06 -4.10
CA LEU A 61 -1.20 4.76 -3.67
C LEU A 61 0.28 4.52 -4.00
N PRO A 62 0.80 4.73 -5.23
CA PRO A 62 2.21 4.47 -5.52
C PRO A 62 3.16 5.32 -4.68
N THR A 63 2.81 6.59 -4.45
CA THR A 63 3.61 7.49 -3.60
C THR A 63 3.56 7.06 -2.14
N MET A 64 2.40 6.62 -1.65
CA MET A 64 2.24 6.07 -0.29
C MET A 64 3.04 4.78 -0.10
N ALA A 65 3.03 3.90 -1.11
CA ALA A 65 3.83 2.69 -1.10
C ALA A 65 5.33 3.00 -0.94
N GLN A 66 5.83 4.01 -1.66
CA GLN A 66 7.23 4.43 -1.56
C GLN A 66 7.59 5.02 -0.18
N MET A 67 6.67 5.75 0.47
CA MET A 67 6.90 6.30 1.81
C MET A 67 6.85 5.23 2.91
N LEU A 68 6.06 4.17 2.70
CA LEU A 68 5.94 3.05 3.64
C LEU A 68 7.08 2.03 3.51
N LEU A 69 7.77 2.00 2.38
CA LEU A 69 8.98 1.20 2.23
C LEU A 69 10.05 1.75 3.19
N PRO A 70 10.67 0.87 4.01
CA PRO A 70 11.77 1.26 4.88
C PRO A 70 13.04 1.63 4.10
#